data_AF-A0A6S7LPI6-F1
#
_entry.id   AF-A0A6S7LPI6-F1
#
_cell.length_a   1.000
_cell.length_b   1.000
_cell.length_c   1.000
_cell.angle_alpha   90.00
_cell.angle_beta   90.00
_cell.angle_gamma   90.00
#
_symmetry.space_group_name_H-M   'P 1'
#
loop_
_entity.id
_entity.type
_entity.pdbx_description
1 polymer ?
#
loop_
_entity_poly.entity_id
_entity_poly.type
_entity_poly.pdbx_seq_one_letter_code
_entity_poly.pdbx_strand_id
1 'polypeptide(L)'
;TDSISDNSCLSDDSDQLENYSLKDKLVTWVNNFQVKHNAVDALLKLLKQSGHSELPSTARALLATPRLVSIGHKSEMEYVYFPLEKALLENFQSYPDSVDTLEIGLIPLFKSSQSSLWPVLCGIMNLTPVRIFPIALTYGKSKPKNLDFLHDTVRDLNIVLKQGLSCGSKVLKVSL
;
A
#
# COMPACT_ATOMS: atom_id res chain seq x y z
N THR A 1 -10.99 -34.24 19.69
CA THR A 1 -11.91 -33.62 18.71
C THR A 1 -11.60 -32.16 18.68
N ASP A 2 -11.76 -31.57 17.49
CA ASP A 2 -11.40 -30.22 17.06
C ASP A 2 -9.93 -30.04 16.68
N SER A 3 -9.56 -29.47 15.54
CA SER A 3 -10.05 -29.41 14.16
C SER A 3 -9.03 -28.52 13.42
N ILE A 4 -8.68 -28.89 12.19
CA ILE A 4 -7.69 -28.24 11.32
C ILE A 4 -8.02 -26.76 11.07
N SER A 5 -7.00 -25.89 10.96
CA SER A 5 -7.01 -24.68 10.12
C SER A 5 -5.58 -24.28 9.73
N ASP A 6 -5.29 -24.53 8.45
CA ASP A 6 -4.09 -24.22 7.64
C ASP A 6 -3.71 -22.72 7.64
N ASN A 7 -2.44 -22.36 7.84
CA ASN A 7 -1.37 -22.11 6.86
C ASN A 7 -1.48 -20.79 6.04
N SER A 8 -0.59 -19.81 6.30
CA SER A 8 0.23 -19.09 5.29
C SER A 8 1.03 -17.90 5.86
N CYS A 9 2.35 -18.03 5.96
CA CYS A 9 3.38 -16.99 5.76
C CYS A 9 4.64 -17.77 5.34
N LEU A 10 5.00 -17.68 4.06
CA LEU A 10 5.44 -18.80 3.24
C LEU A 10 6.73 -19.53 3.67
N SER A 11 6.64 -20.84 3.52
CA SER A 11 7.70 -21.83 3.34
C SER A 11 8.47 -21.62 2.04
N ASP A 12 9.80 -21.79 2.09
CA ASP A 12 10.76 -22.08 1.00
C ASP A 12 10.31 -21.70 -0.44
N ASP A 13 10.73 -20.51 -0.90
CA ASP A 13 10.16 -19.74 -2.02
C ASP A 13 10.57 -20.20 -3.44
N SER A 14 11.29 -21.32 -3.58
CA SER A 14 11.65 -21.85 -4.91
C SER A 14 10.61 -22.81 -5.49
N ASP A 15 9.79 -23.45 -4.65
CA ASP A 15 8.81 -24.48 -5.06
C ASP A 15 7.34 -23.97 -5.08
N GLN A 16 7.05 -22.74 -4.63
CA GLN A 16 5.68 -22.21 -4.50
C GLN A 16 5.16 -21.42 -5.72
N LEU A 17 6.03 -21.04 -6.67
CA LEU A 17 5.66 -20.26 -7.85
C LEU A 17 4.81 -21.03 -8.88
N GLU A 18 4.77 -22.37 -8.77
CA GLU A 18 4.02 -23.23 -9.69
C GLU A 18 2.50 -23.19 -9.46
N ASN A 19 2.03 -22.83 -8.26
CA ASN A 19 0.61 -22.90 -7.90
C ASN A 19 -0.17 -21.58 -8.06
N TYR A 20 0.49 -20.49 -8.45
CA TYR A 20 -0.16 -19.18 -8.66
C TYR A 20 -0.81 -19.06 -10.04
N SER A 21 -2.02 -18.49 -10.08
CA SER A 21 -2.67 -18.16 -11.34
C SER A 21 -1.87 -17.12 -12.12
N LEU A 22 -2.05 -17.07 -13.45
CA LEU A 22 -1.42 -16.03 -14.28
C LEU A 22 -1.76 -14.62 -13.78
N LYS A 23 -2.98 -14.42 -13.27
CA LYS A 23 -3.41 -13.16 -12.67
C LYS A 23 -2.53 -12.77 -11.49
N ASP A 24 -2.26 -13.70 -10.58
CA ASP A 24 -1.44 -13.45 -9.39
C ASP A 24 0.01 -13.15 -9.77
N LYS A 25 0.56 -13.91 -10.73
CA LYS A 25 1.89 -13.65 -11.29
C LYS A 25 2.00 -12.25 -11.89
N LEU A 26 0.97 -11.80 -12.62
CA LEU A 26 0.91 -10.45 -13.17
C LEU A 26 0.82 -9.39 -12.06
N VAL A 27 0.03 -9.60 -11.02
CA VAL A 27 -0.07 -8.67 -9.87
C VAL A 27 1.31 -8.51 -9.21
N THR A 28 1.98 -9.61 -8.89
CA THR A 28 3.32 -9.61 -8.30
C THR A 28 4.32 -8.90 -9.21
N TRP A 29 4.32 -9.21 -10.51
CA TRP A 29 5.18 -8.55 -11.49
C TRP A 29 4.95 -7.03 -11.55
N VAL A 30 3.70 -6.58 -11.65
CA VAL A 30 3.37 -5.14 -11.69
C VAL A 30 3.88 -4.43 -10.44
N ASN A 31 3.70 -5.03 -9.26
CA ASN A 31 4.11 -4.45 -8.00
C ASN A 31 5.63 -4.41 -7.84
N ASN A 32 6.33 -5.49 -8.19
CA ASN A 32 7.79 -5.61 -8.03
C ASN A 32 8.54 -4.65 -8.96
N PHE A 33 8.08 -4.51 -10.21
CA PHE A 33 8.73 -3.67 -11.21
C PHE A 33 8.14 -2.26 -11.32
N GLN A 34 7.17 -1.91 -10.46
CA GLN A 34 6.46 -0.62 -10.48
C GLN A 34 5.98 -0.24 -11.90
N VAL A 35 5.40 -1.20 -12.61
CA VAL A 35 5.04 -1.05 -14.03
C VAL A 35 3.92 -0.04 -14.17
N LYS A 36 4.08 0.93 -15.07
CA LYS A 36 3.07 1.96 -15.31
C LYS A 36 1.76 1.34 -15.78
N HIS A 37 0.63 1.79 -15.21
CA HIS A 37 -0.70 1.24 -15.52
C HIS A 37 -1.04 1.26 -17.02
N ASN A 38 -0.60 2.25 -17.79
CA ASN A 38 -0.84 2.28 -19.23
C ASN A 38 -0.15 1.13 -19.99
N ALA A 39 1.05 0.73 -19.55
CA ALA A 39 1.76 -0.43 -20.11
C ALA A 39 1.06 -1.73 -19.71
N VAL A 40 0.61 -1.84 -18.45
CA VAL A 40 -0.18 -2.98 -17.97
C VAL A 40 -1.50 -3.10 -18.74
N ASP A 41 -2.22 -1.99 -18.96
CA ASP A 41 -3.46 -1.97 -19.74
C ASP A 41 -3.24 -2.44 -21.18
N ALA A 42 -2.14 -2.01 -21.81
CA ALA A 42 -1.77 -2.45 -23.15
C ALA A 42 -1.47 -3.95 -23.19
N LEU A 43 -0.68 -4.45 -22.22
CA LEU A 43 -0.36 -5.87 -22.08
C LEU A 43 -1.61 -6.71 -21.84
N LEU A 44 -2.48 -6.32 -20.93
CA LEU A 44 -3.72 -7.05 -20.62
C LEU A 44 -4.63 -7.16 -21.84
N LYS A 45 -4.73 -6.10 -22.67
CA LYS A 45 -5.49 -6.16 -23.93
C LYS A 45 -4.91 -7.19 -24.90
N LEU A 46 -3.58 -7.23 -25.05
CA LEU A 46 -2.89 -8.23 -25.88
C LEU A 46 -3.13 -9.65 -25.35
N LEU A 47 -2.97 -9.88 -24.04
CA LEU A 47 -3.20 -11.19 -23.43
C LEU A 47 -4.64 -11.69 -23.63
N LYS A 48 -5.63 -10.80 -23.51
CA LYS A 48 -7.03 -11.14 -23.81
C LYS A 48 -7.24 -11.54 -25.28
N GLN A 49 -6.59 -10.85 -26.21
CA GLN A 49 -6.63 -11.20 -27.64
C GLN A 49 -5.92 -12.53 -27.92
N SER A 50 -4.93 -12.89 -27.11
CA SER A 50 -4.17 -14.14 -27.20
C SER A 50 -4.80 -15.32 -26.43
N GLY A 51 -6.05 -15.20 -25.96
CA GLY A 51 -6.81 -16.30 -25.35
C GLY A 51 -7.00 -16.22 -23.84
N HIS A 52 -6.43 -15.23 -23.15
CA HIS A 52 -6.61 -15.02 -21.71
C HIS A 52 -7.82 -14.13 -21.39
N SER A 53 -9.00 -14.55 -21.83
CA SER A 53 -10.25 -13.77 -21.69
C SER A 53 -10.67 -13.50 -20.24
N GLU A 54 -10.23 -14.35 -19.31
CA GLU A 54 -10.43 -14.28 -17.86
C GLU A 54 -9.71 -13.07 -17.22
N LEU A 55 -8.68 -12.54 -17.87
CA LEU A 55 -7.93 -11.40 -17.35
C LEU A 55 -8.76 -10.10 -17.48
N PRO A 56 -8.60 -9.17 -16.53
CA PRO A 56 -9.23 -7.85 -16.62
C PRO A 56 -8.59 -7.03 -17.75
N SER A 57 -9.32 -6.02 -18.23
CA SER A 57 -8.81 -5.13 -19.30
C SER A 57 -8.02 -3.93 -18.79
N THR A 58 -7.92 -3.76 -17.47
CA THR A 58 -7.22 -2.62 -16.86
C THR A 58 -6.41 -3.05 -15.64
N ALA A 59 -5.27 -2.38 -15.43
CA ALA A 59 -4.40 -2.51 -14.27
C ALA A 59 -5.17 -2.32 -12.97
N ARG A 60 -6.10 -1.35 -12.93
CA ARG A 60 -6.94 -1.11 -11.75
C ARG A 60 -7.78 -2.32 -11.36
N ALA A 61 -8.34 -3.03 -12.34
CA ALA A 61 -9.12 -4.24 -12.10
C ALA A 61 -8.23 -5.46 -11.80
N LEU A 62 -7.02 -5.50 -12.37
CA LEU A 62 -6.00 -6.50 -12.03
C LEU A 62 -5.57 -6.41 -10.57
N LEU A 63 -5.22 -5.19 -10.12
CA LEU A 63 -4.72 -4.89 -8.78
C LEU A 63 -5.84 -4.77 -7.71
N ALA A 64 -7.09 -5.02 -8.10
CA ALA A 64 -8.26 -5.04 -7.20
C ALA A 64 -8.38 -3.84 -6.24
N THR A 65 -7.99 -2.64 -6.69
CA THR A 65 -7.99 -1.46 -5.81
C THR A 65 -9.41 -1.17 -5.29
N PRO A 66 -9.60 -1.02 -3.96
CA PRO A 66 -10.92 -0.76 -3.38
C PRO A 66 -11.60 0.47 -3.99
N ARG A 67 -12.90 0.36 -4.30
CA ARG A 67 -13.71 1.45 -4.88
C ARG A 67 -14.44 2.29 -3.85
N LEU A 68 -14.61 1.75 -2.65
CA LEU A 68 -15.33 2.38 -1.55
C LEU A 68 -14.38 2.46 -0.37
N VAL A 69 -14.25 3.67 0.16
CA VAL A 69 -13.50 3.97 1.38
C VAL A 69 -14.45 4.66 2.34
N SER A 70 -14.33 4.36 3.63
CA SER A 70 -15.09 5.09 4.65
C SER A 70 -14.54 6.52 4.74
N ILE A 71 -15.42 7.50 4.56
CA ILE A 71 -15.07 8.92 4.60
C ILE A 71 -15.47 9.46 5.97
N GLY A 72 -14.47 9.86 6.76
CA GLY A 72 -14.63 10.63 7.97
C GLY A 72 -14.58 12.13 7.71
N HIS A 73 -14.61 12.91 8.78
CA HIS A 73 -14.46 14.37 8.72
C HIS A 73 -13.43 14.84 9.76
N LYS A 74 -12.47 15.65 9.33
CA LYS A 74 -11.47 16.31 10.19
C LYS A 74 -11.11 17.67 9.61
N SER A 75 -10.79 18.63 10.49
CA SER A 75 -10.39 19.98 10.06
C SER A 75 -11.39 20.68 9.12
N GLU A 76 -12.68 20.38 9.26
CA GLU A 76 -13.80 20.83 8.39
C GLU A 76 -13.73 20.32 6.94
N MET A 77 -13.09 19.17 6.73
CA MET A 77 -12.84 18.57 5.42
C MET A 77 -13.18 17.08 5.44
N GLU A 78 -13.43 16.52 4.26
CA GLU A 78 -13.53 15.08 4.07
C GLU A 78 -12.18 14.45 4.36
N TYR A 79 -12.17 13.35 5.09
CA TYR A 79 -10.96 12.75 5.63
C TYR A 79 -10.98 11.23 5.47
N VAL A 80 -9.90 10.68 4.94
CA VAL A 80 -9.66 9.24 4.88
C VAL A 80 -8.32 8.94 5.53
N TYR A 81 -8.31 7.97 6.44
CA TYR A 81 -7.12 7.51 7.13
C TYR A 81 -6.77 6.07 6.75
N PHE A 82 -5.49 5.84 6.49
CA PHE A 82 -4.89 4.53 6.25
C PHE A 82 -3.99 4.23 7.45
N PRO A 83 -4.40 3.34 8.38
CA PRO A 83 -3.60 3.01 9.56
C PRO A 83 -2.15 2.67 9.19
N LEU A 84 -1.21 3.37 9.82
CA LEU A 84 0.18 3.39 9.36
C LEU A 84 0.80 1.98 9.38
N GLU A 85 0.54 1.20 10.42
CA GLU A 85 1.03 -0.18 10.54
C GLU A 85 0.55 -1.04 9.37
N LYS A 86 -0.75 -1.01 9.08
CA LYS A 86 -1.33 -1.76 7.96
C LYS A 86 -0.76 -1.31 6.62
N ALA A 87 -0.67 0.01 6.40
CA ALA A 87 -0.13 0.57 5.17
C ALA A 87 1.35 0.20 4.98
N LEU A 88 2.14 0.20 6.06
CA LEU A 88 3.53 -0.27 6.03
C LEU A 88 3.62 -1.75 5.68
N LEU A 89 2.82 -2.62 6.30
CA LEU A 89 2.82 -4.06 6.01
C LEU A 89 2.49 -4.34 4.54
N GLU A 90 1.42 -3.72 4.02
CA GLU A 90 1.01 -3.88 2.62
C GLU A 90 2.08 -3.42 1.64
N ASN A 91 2.81 -2.34 1.95
CA ASN A 91 3.89 -1.84 1.09
C ASN A 91 5.23 -2.57 1.33
N PHE A 92 5.40 -3.21 2.49
CA PHE A 92 6.60 -3.94 2.85
C PHE A 92 6.66 -5.35 2.24
N GLN A 93 5.51 -6.01 2.02
CA GLN A 93 5.39 -7.37 1.47
C GLN A 93 6.14 -7.63 0.14
N SER A 94 6.53 -6.58 -0.57
CA SER A 94 7.25 -6.67 -1.84
C SER A 94 8.77 -6.59 -1.72
N TYR A 95 9.29 -6.43 -0.50
CA TYR A 95 10.73 -6.40 -0.21
C TYR A 95 11.21 -7.73 0.38
N PRO A 96 12.53 -7.99 0.34
CA PRO A 96 13.10 -9.22 0.90
C PRO A 96 12.91 -9.35 2.42
N ASP A 97 12.74 -10.59 2.90
CA ASP A 97 12.59 -10.92 4.32
C ASP A 97 13.85 -10.70 5.19
N SER A 98 14.98 -10.36 4.57
CA SER A 98 16.25 -10.09 5.24
C SER A 98 16.35 -8.67 5.81
N VAL A 99 15.30 -7.86 5.67
CA VAL A 99 15.27 -6.49 6.19
C VAL A 99 14.93 -6.54 7.68
N ASP A 100 15.79 -5.96 8.51
CA ASP A 100 15.57 -5.82 9.96
C ASP A 100 15.22 -4.37 10.38
N THR A 101 15.49 -3.39 9.50
CA THR A 101 15.27 -1.97 9.76
C THR A 101 14.50 -1.28 8.63
N LEU A 102 13.61 -0.36 8.98
CA LEU A 102 12.85 0.47 8.04
C LEU A 102 13.09 1.95 8.34
N GLU A 103 13.58 2.69 7.36
CA GLU A 103 13.62 4.15 7.38
C GLU A 103 12.39 4.68 6.65
N ILE A 104 11.57 5.48 7.33
CA ILE A 104 10.33 6.02 6.78
C ILE A 104 10.34 7.53 6.67
N GLY A 105 9.91 8.06 5.53
CA GLY A 105 9.80 9.51 5.30
C GLY A 105 8.35 9.97 5.27
N LEU A 106 8.01 11.04 6.01
CA LEU A 106 6.69 11.69 5.92
C LEU A 106 6.75 12.91 4.99
N ILE A 107 5.91 12.91 3.96
CA ILE A 107 5.88 13.98 2.94
C ILE A 107 4.46 14.54 2.87
N PRO A 108 4.19 15.70 3.47
CA PRO A 108 2.95 16.41 3.23
C PRO A 108 3.02 17.07 1.85
N LEU A 109 2.17 16.65 0.92
CA LEU A 109 2.04 17.32 -0.38
C LEU A 109 0.81 18.22 -0.35
N PHE A 110 0.87 19.36 -1.02
CA PHE A 110 -0.26 20.30 -1.10
C PHE A 110 -0.48 20.67 -2.56
N LYS A 111 -1.73 20.52 -3.03
CA LYS A 111 -2.12 21.02 -4.35
C LYS A 111 -3.32 21.94 -4.21
N SER A 112 -3.13 23.22 -4.56
CA SER A 112 -4.20 24.21 -4.61
C SER A 112 -4.84 24.23 -5.99
N SER A 113 -6.05 23.70 -6.11
CA SER A 113 -7.01 24.15 -7.13
C SER A 113 -8.28 24.62 -6.39
N GLN A 114 -9.38 24.92 -7.12
CA GLN A 114 -10.67 25.28 -6.50
C GLN A 114 -11.17 24.25 -5.47
N SER A 115 -10.60 23.04 -5.47
CA SER A 115 -10.58 22.13 -4.34
C SER A 115 -9.14 21.82 -3.93
N SER A 116 -8.91 21.68 -2.62
CA SER A 116 -7.59 21.43 -2.06
C SER A 116 -7.52 20.02 -1.49
N LEU A 117 -6.56 19.24 -1.98
CA LEU A 117 -6.20 17.94 -1.43
C LEU A 117 -4.92 18.09 -0.60
N TRP A 118 -4.96 17.56 0.62
CA TRP A 118 -3.91 17.60 1.63
C TRP A 118 -3.56 16.15 2.01
N PRO A 119 -2.80 15.45 1.17
CA PRO A 119 -2.27 14.14 1.51
C PRO A 119 -1.16 14.24 2.57
N VAL A 120 -1.13 13.25 3.45
CA VAL A 120 0.03 12.88 4.24
C VAL A 120 0.55 11.58 3.64
N LEU A 121 1.75 11.63 3.06
CA LEU A 121 2.39 10.46 2.48
C LEU A 121 3.43 9.90 3.43
N CYS A 122 3.61 8.59 3.38
CA CYS A 122 4.74 7.88 3.96
C CYS A 122 5.50 7.18 2.84
N GLY A 123 6.79 6.97 3.00
CA GLY A 123 7.48 6.02 2.16
C GLY A 123 8.60 5.29 2.88
N ILE A 124 8.95 4.12 2.33
CA ILE A 124 10.06 3.29 2.79
C ILE A 124 11.31 3.69 2.01
N MET A 125 12.27 4.32 2.69
CA MET A 125 13.36 5.09 2.08
C MET A 125 14.64 4.27 1.92
N ASN A 126 14.90 3.33 2.82
CA ASN A 126 16.13 2.52 2.83
C ASN A 126 16.07 1.27 1.94
N LEU A 127 14.99 1.05 1.20
CA LEU A 127 14.80 -0.10 0.32
C LEU A 127 14.53 0.34 -1.13
N THR A 128 14.95 -0.50 -2.08
CA THR A 128 14.80 -0.23 -3.51
C THR A 128 13.86 -1.26 -4.15
N PRO A 129 12.88 -0.83 -4.96
CA PRO A 129 12.56 0.57 -5.28
C PRO A 129 11.92 1.30 -4.09
N VAL A 130 12.14 2.61 -3.96
CA VAL A 130 11.45 3.42 -2.94
C VAL A 130 9.95 3.35 -3.19
N ARG A 131 9.17 3.11 -2.13
CA ARG A 131 7.70 3.12 -2.19
C ARG A 131 7.15 4.27 -1.39
N ILE A 132 6.29 5.07 -2.02
CA ILE A 132 5.57 6.18 -1.42
C ILE A 132 4.07 5.88 -1.52
N PHE A 133 3.35 6.01 -0.41
CA PHE A 133 1.94 5.68 -0.29
C PHE A 133 1.23 6.65 0.68
N PRO A 134 -0.09 6.86 0.52
CA PRO A 134 -0.85 7.74 1.40
C PRO A 134 -1.13 7.10 2.76
N ILE A 135 -1.03 7.92 3.82
CA ILE A 135 -1.42 7.59 5.20
C ILE A 135 -2.69 8.36 5.59
N ALA A 136 -2.84 9.58 5.11
CA ALA A 136 -4.07 10.33 5.27
C ALA A 136 -4.36 11.13 3.99
N LEU A 137 -5.62 11.26 3.65
CA LEU A 137 -6.09 12.12 2.57
C LEU A 137 -7.15 13.05 3.15
N THR A 138 -6.91 14.35 3.06
CA THR A 138 -7.86 15.37 3.51
C THR A 138 -8.27 16.23 2.33
N TYR A 139 -9.57 16.36 2.07
CA TYR A 139 -10.10 17.01 0.88
C TYR A 139 -11.22 17.99 1.22
N GLY A 140 -11.18 19.17 0.59
CA GLY A 140 -12.21 20.18 0.81
C GLY A 140 -12.03 21.39 -0.11
N LYS A 141 -12.96 22.33 -0.04
CA LYS A 141 -12.97 23.54 -0.88
C LYS A 141 -11.97 24.61 -0.41
N SER A 142 -11.45 24.47 0.81
CA SER A 142 -10.54 25.41 1.46
C SER A 142 -9.34 24.69 2.07
N LYS A 143 -8.43 25.45 2.68
CA LYS A 143 -7.36 24.90 3.51
C LYS A 143 -7.96 24.29 4.79
N PRO A 144 -7.30 23.28 5.41
CA PRO A 144 -7.69 22.75 6.71
C PRO A 144 -7.75 23.86 7.74
N LYS A 145 -8.79 23.86 8.56
CA LYS A 145 -8.94 24.85 9.63
C LYS A 145 -7.85 24.75 10.71
N ASN A 146 -7.34 23.54 10.91
CA ASN A 146 -6.34 23.20 11.92
C ASN A 146 -5.55 21.95 11.46
N LEU A 147 -4.60 21.52 12.28
CA LEU A 147 -3.75 20.35 12.00
C LEU A 147 -4.34 19.01 12.50
N ASP A 148 -5.62 18.96 12.86
CA ASP A 148 -6.24 17.74 13.39
C ASP A 148 -6.20 16.56 12.40
N PHE A 149 -6.14 16.84 11.09
CA PHE A 149 -5.93 15.82 10.06
C PHE A 149 -4.59 15.05 10.20
N LEU A 150 -3.61 15.58 10.93
CA LEU A 150 -2.33 14.91 11.24
C LEU A 150 -2.40 14.02 12.48
N HIS A 151 -3.43 14.16 13.31
CA HIS A 151 -3.49 13.54 14.64
C HIS A 151 -3.27 12.03 14.60
N ASP A 152 -3.97 11.33 13.71
CA ASP A 152 -3.91 9.86 13.64
C ASP A 152 -2.55 9.40 13.11
N THR A 153 -2.00 10.11 12.10
CA THR A 153 -0.64 9.84 11.61
C THR A 153 0.40 10.00 12.71
N VAL A 154 0.34 11.09 13.50
CA VAL A 154 1.29 11.34 14.59
C VAL A 154 1.14 10.29 15.69
N ARG A 155 -0.09 9.89 16.03
CA ARG A 155 -0.36 8.83 17.00
C ARG A 155 0.27 7.51 16.56
N ASP A 156 -0.04 7.05 15.35
CA ASP A 156 0.44 5.75 14.87
C ASP A 156 1.96 5.78 14.62
N LEU A 157 2.51 6.90 14.16
CA LEU A 157 3.96 7.08 14.03
C LEU A 157 4.68 6.89 15.37
N ASN A 158 4.16 7.49 16.45
CA ASN A 158 4.73 7.33 17.78
C ASN A 158 4.68 5.87 18.27
N ILE A 159 3.65 5.12 17.88
CA ILE A 159 3.53 3.69 18.22
C ILE A 159 4.60 2.90 17.45
N VAL A 160 4.65 3.05 16.14
CA VAL A 160 5.56 2.29 15.26
C VAL A 160 7.03 2.62 15.56
N LEU A 161 7.38 3.87 15.84
CA LEU A 161 8.75 4.25 16.22
C LEU A 161 9.18 3.65 17.57
N LYS A 162 8.25 3.42 18.50
CA LYS A 162 8.55 2.86 19.82
C LYS A 162 8.54 1.33 19.82
N GLN A 163 7.61 0.73 19.10
CA GLN A 163 7.34 -0.71 19.14
C GLN A 163 7.95 -1.46 17.97
N GLY A 164 8.32 -0.77 16.89
CA GLY A 164 8.69 -1.39 15.62
C GLY A 164 7.46 -1.77 14.79
N LEU A 165 7.70 -2.49 13.69
CA LEU A 165 6.67 -3.05 12.81
C LEU A 165 6.64 -4.58 12.95
N SER A 166 5.53 -5.15 13.39
CA SER A 166 5.38 -6.60 13.56
C SER A 166 5.12 -7.28 12.22
N CYS A 167 6.05 -8.10 11.74
CA CYS A 167 5.94 -8.86 10.51
C CYS A 167 6.11 -10.36 10.81
N GLY A 168 4.99 -11.08 10.96
CA GLY A 168 5.00 -12.48 11.39
C GLY A 168 5.58 -12.63 12.79
N SER A 169 6.68 -13.38 12.92
CA SER A 169 7.43 -13.56 14.18
C SER A 169 8.53 -12.52 14.39
N LYS A 170 8.81 -11.66 13.39
CA LYS A 170 9.84 -10.62 13.47
C LYS A 170 9.24 -9.27 13.83
N VAL A 171 10.04 -8.44 14.49
CA VAL A 171 9.72 -7.03 14.73
C VAL A 171 10.81 -6.18 14.08
N LEU A 172 10.44 -5.42 13.06
CA LEU A 172 11.35 -4.55 12.34
C LEU A 172 11.55 -3.26 13.12
N LYS A 173 12.79 -2.81 13.27
CA LYS A 173 13.07 -1.51 13.89
C LYS A 173 12.73 -0.41 12.90
N VAL A 174 11.94 0.58 13.32
CA VAL A 174 11.55 1.70 12.46
C VAL A 174 12.24 2.98 12.92
N SER A 175 12.75 3.75 11.96
CA SER A 175 13.33 5.09 12.14
C SER A 175 12.80 6.07 11.09
N LEU A 176 12.91 7.36 11.38
CA LEU A 176 12.64 8.46 10.44
C LEU A 176 13.89 8.84 9.66
#